data_AF-A0A534HTH3-F1
#
_entry.id   AF-A0A534HTH3-F1
#
_cell.length_a   1.000
_cell.length_b   1.000
_cell.length_c   1.000
_cell.angle_alpha   90.00
_cell.angle_beta   90.00
_cell.angle_gamma   90.00
#
_symmetry.space_group_name_H-M   'P 1'
#
loop_
_entity.id
_entity.type
_entity.pdbx_description
1 polymer ?
#
loop_
_entity_poly.entity_id
_entity_poly.type
_entity_poly.pdbx_seq_one_letter_code
_entity_poly.pdbx_strand_id
1 'polypeptide(L)' 'MSALHFDGQPLAPEWGAPVRLRIPTKLGFKSAKNLQAIEVTRIFAGGFWENQGYDWFSGV' A
#
# COMPACT_ATOMS: atom_id res chain seq x y z
N MET A 1 -5.16 13.01 -4.27
CA MET A 1 -5.23 11.98 -3.21
C MET A 1 -3.92 11.97 -2.44
N SER A 2 -4.00 12.27 -1.14
CA SER A 2 -2.88 12.19 -0.18
C SER A 2 -3.04 10.92 0.67
N ALA A 3 -2.06 10.59 1.51
CA ALA A 3 -2.12 9.42 2.40
C ALA A 3 -3.30 9.47 3.40
N LEU A 4 -3.84 10.67 3.64
CA LEU A 4 -4.90 10.96 4.60
C LEU A 4 -6.24 11.35 3.94
N HIS A 5 -6.24 11.73 2.65
CA HIS A 5 -7.42 12.29 1.98
C HIS A 5 -7.64 11.69 0.58
N PHE A 6 -8.90 11.42 0.26
CA PHE A 6 -9.40 11.06 -1.06
C PHE A 6 -10.38 12.12 -1.55
N ASP A 7 -10.13 12.64 -2.75
CA ASP A 7 -10.96 13.69 -3.37
C ASP A 7 -11.24 14.91 -2.45
N GLY A 8 -10.21 15.35 -1.73
CA GLY A 8 -10.31 16.47 -0.78
C GLY A 8 -10.98 16.12 0.56
N GLN A 9 -11.55 14.93 0.70
CA GLN A 9 -12.19 14.45 1.93
C GLN A 9 -11.25 13.52 2.73
N PRO A 10 -11.37 13.45 4.07
CA PRO A 10 -10.65 12.45 4.86
C PRO A 10 -10.91 11.03 4.34
N LEU A 11 -9.90 10.16 4.43
CA LEU A 11 -10.05 8.76 4.05
C LEU A 11 -11.15 8.09 4.90
N ALA A 12 -12.10 7.42 4.26
CA ALA A 12 -12.99 6.51 4.96
C ALA A 12 -12.31 5.15 5.21
N PRO A 13 -12.75 4.36 6.20
CA PRO A 13 -12.11 3.09 6.58
C PRO A 13 -11.92 2.12 5.42
N GLU A 14 -12.91 2.00 4.53
CA GLU A 14 -12.86 1.15 3.34
C GLU A 14 -11.78 1.57 2.33
N TRP A 15 -11.35 2.83 2.39
CA TRP A 15 -10.28 3.38 1.56
C TRP A 15 -8.91 3.32 2.22
N GLY A 16 -8.82 2.90 3.48
CA GLY A 16 -7.56 2.65 4.18
C GLY A 16 -7.25 3.60 5.33
N ALA A 17 -8.27 4.22 5.93
CA ALA A 17 -8.09 5.12 7.07
C ALA A 17 -7.44 4.40 8.28
N PRO A 18 -6.69 5.10 9.15
CA PRO A 18 -6.43 6.55 9.12
C PRO A 18 -5.37 6.94 8.08
N VAL A 19 -4.54 5.99 7.62
CA VAL A 19 -3.41 6.24 6.71
C VAL A 19 -3.31 5.13 5.68
N ARG A 20 -3.18 5.54 4.41
CA ARG A 20 -2.85 4.65 3.29
C ARG A 20 -1.50 4.99 2.68
N LEU A 21 -0.67 3.98 2.46
CA LEU A 21 0.54 4.09 1.64
C LEU A 21 0.15 4.13 0.16
N ARG A 22 0.69 5.10 -0.59
CA ARG A 22 0.48 5.21 -2.04
C ARG A 22 1.81 5.10 -2.77
N ILE A 23 1.89 4.16 -3.71
CA ILE A 23 3.04 4.01 -4.61
C ILE A 23 2.54 4.22 -6.04
N PRO A 24 2.66 5.43 -6.60
CA PRO A 24 1.98 5.81 -7.85
C PRO A 24 2.30 4.95 -9.06
N THR A 25 3.49 4.36 -9.11
CA THR A 25 3.96 3.53 -10.23
C THR A 25 3.57 2.05 -10.10
N LYS A 26 2.97 1.64 -8.97
CA LYS A 26 2.63 0.23 -8.70
C LYS A 26 1.14 -0.03 -8.76
N LEU A 27 0.77 -1.28 -9.04
CA LEU A 27 -0.61 -1.73 -9.00
C LEU A 27 -1.21 -1.58 -7.61
N GLY A 28 -2.53 -1.44 -7.53
CA GLY A 28 -3.25 -1.02 -6.32
C GLY A 28 -2.99 -1.89 -5.08
N PHE A 29 -2.68 -3.18 -5.26
CA PHE A 29 -2.40 -4.11 -4.16
C PHE A 29 -1.05 -3.85 -3.47
N LYS A 30 -0.13 -3.10 -4.10
CA LYS A 30 1.12 -2.62 -3.48
C LYS A 30 0.94 -1.32 -2.68
N SER A 31 -0.25 -0.71 -2.72
CA SER A 31 -0.59 0.50 -1.94
C SER A 31 -1.38 0.12 -0.68
N ALA A 32 -0.65 -0.23 0.39
CA ALA A 32 -1.19 -0.77 1.64
C ALA A 32 -2.19 0.18 2.33
N LYS A 33 -3.35 -0.35 2.68
CA LYS A 33 -4.39 0.30 3.50
C LYS A 33 -4.11 0.06 4.99
N ASN A 34 -4.62 0.96 5.85
CA ASN A 34 -4.56 0.81 7.32
C ASN A 34 -3.11 0.63 7.81
N LEU A 35 -2.21 1.50 7.36
CA LEU A 35 -0.78 1.36 7.62
C LEU A 35 -0.49 1.45 9.12
N GLN A 36 0.18 0.42 9.64
CA GLN A 36 0.53 0.29 11.07
C GLN A 36 2.00 0.62 11.33
N ALA A 37 2.89 0.12 10.48
CA ALA A 37 4.33 0.27 10.62
C ALA A 37 5.01 0.31 9.24
N ILE A 38 6.19 0.93 9.21
CA ILE A 38 7.13 0.87 8.09
C ILE A 38 8.46 0.41 8.67
N GLU A 39 9.02 -0.65 8.10
CA GLU A 39 10.34 -1.15 8.46
C GLU A 39 11.30 -1.02 7.27
N VAL A 40 12.52 -0.60 7.54
CA VAL A 40 13.60 -0.51 6.55
C VAL A 40 14.62 -1.61 6.85
N THR A 41 14.80 -2.53 5.92
CA THR A 41 15.66 -3.70 6.08
C THR A 41 16.48 -3.97 4.81
N ARG A 42 17.56 -4.74 4.95
CA ARG A 42 18.35 -5.27 3.82
C ARG A 42 17.89 -6.67 3.38
N ILE A 43 16.99 -7.30 4.14
CA ILE A 43 16.52 -8.66 3.88
C ILE A 43 15.18 -8.57 3.15
N PHE A 44 15.09 -9.27 2.02
CA PHE A 44 13.82 -9.47 1.33
C PHE A 44 12.99 -10.52 2.08
N ALA A 45 12.00 -10.08 2.87
CA ALA A 45 11.14 -10.98 3.64
C ALA A 45 10.01 -11.62 2.79
N GLY A 46 9.83 -11.17 1.54
CA GLY A 46 8.64 -11.48 0.74
C GLY A 46 7.37 -10.83 1.31
N GLY A 47 6.24 -11.12 0.67
CA GLY A 47 4.95 -10.55 1.01
C GLY A 47 3.82 -11.55 0.81
N PHE A 48 2.75 -11.34 1.57
CA PHE A 48 1.54 -12.17 1.49
C PHE A 48 1.03 -12.36 0.06
N TRP A 49 1.01 -11.30 -0.75
CA TRP A 49 0.52 -11.36 -2.13
C TRP A 49 1.44 -12.15 -3.06
N GLU A 50 2.75 -12.09 -2.88
CA GLU A 50 3.68 -12.90 -3.69
C GLU A 50 3.49 -14.39 -3.44
N ASN A 51 3.24 -14.78 -2.19
CA ASN A 51 2.94 -16.17 -1.83
C ASN A 51 1.64 -16.67 -2.47
N GLN A 52 0.75 -15.76 -2.87
CA GLN A 52 -0.49 -16.05 -3.60
C GLN A 52 -0.32 -15.99 -5.13
N GLY A 53 0.92 -15.88 -5.62
CA GLY A 53 1.25 -15.88 -7.05
C GLY A 53 1.17 -14.50 -7.73
N TYR A 54 1.02 -13.42 -6.96
CA TYR A 54 1.10 -12.07 -7.52
C TYR A 54 2.56 -11.69 -7.80
N ASP A 55 2.80 -10.99 -8.90
CA ASP A 55 4.15 -10.56 -9.24
C ASP A 55 4.70 -9.54 -8.23
N TRP A 56 5.98 -9.72 -7.86
CA TRP A 56 6.69 -8.86 -6.91
C TRP A 56 6.74 -7.40 -7.41
N PHE A 57 6.95 -7.19 -8.70
CA PHE A 57 7.23 -5.86 -9.25
C PHE A 57 5.98 -5.07 -9.63
N SER A 58 4.96 -5.72 -10.18
CA SER A 58 3.61 -5.24 -10.53
C SER A 58 3.45 -3.72 -10.57
N GLY A 59 3.89 -3.13 -11.68
CA GLY A 59 3.88 -1.70 -11.93
C GLY A 59 4.65 -1.33 -13.20
N VAL A 60 4.82 -0.03 -13.42
CA VAL A 60 5.60 0.56 -14.52
C VAL A 60 6.94 1.08 -14.02
#